data_AF-A0A8J6NNK4-F1
#
_entry.id   AF-A0A8J6NNK4-F1
#
_cell.length_a   1.000
_cell.length_b   1.000
_cell.length_c   1.000
_cell.angle_alpha   90.00
_cell.angle_beta   90.00
_cell.angle_gamma   90.00
#
_symmetry.space_group_name_H-M   'P 1'
#
loop_
_entity.id
_entity.type
_entity.pdbx_description
1 polymer ?
#
loop_
_entity_poly.entity_id
_entity_poly.type
_entity_poly.pdbx_seq_one_letter_code
_entity_poly.pdbx_strand_id
1 'polypeptide(L)'
;MSGRKITLSIKNIKLFAGLISFAFIFFFIFAIVEGSMAAKASREVMSVSELMVSPTPFLPGSEAGGFSFEPSVQIQGTATPRPTVVYESGIYPTSIPEIFPTMPNISPYSIPAGINPLTGQYPALPGLLDRRPIASKIALYPRYVRPESGLSLADIVFEYYIEGGLTRFVAIFYGNDAERVGPVRSGRFFDEHIARMYQSYIVFKYADKRVYDYLKASDIRDFLVVPGSSSCPPFVVGEQDRDTYNNVFFNTTKFSDCLEKKNKDNSRPNLRSSYFSSVPSVYSEPVLSIFARYSQDDYHHWRYNPLLHKYYRYQESSDTRDGKLPSYAPLIDALNGQQVSTDNIVYLFVPHSFANRYQEEDEVYHIDLIRSGKAYLFRDGIVIPAYWRRVETDQPLLLTDTRGIPLSLKPGRTFYEVLGENSTVTQYNAQWQFQFETP
;
A
#
# COMPACT_ATOMS: atom_id res chain seq x y z
N MET A 1 -69.78 -12.96 -6.44
CA MET A 1 -70.48 -12.19 -5.39
C MET A 1 -70.19 -12.81 -4.04
N SER A 2 -69.99 -11.95 -3.03
CA SER A 2 -69.87 -12.24 -1.59
C SER A 2 -68.57 -12.87 -1.10
N GLY A 3 -67.66 -12.01 -0.62
CA GLY A 3 -66.62 -12.40 0.33
C GLY A 3 -67.12 -12.38 1.77
N ARG A 4 -66.37 -13.01 2.67
CA ARG A 4 -66.32 -12.66 4.09
C ARG A 4 -64.94 -13.03 4.67
N LYS A 5 -64.21 -12.00 5.09
CA LYS A 5 -63.08 -12.08 6.03
C LYS A 5 -63.65 -12.23 7.44
N ILE A 6 -63.02 -13.05 8.28
CA ILE A 6 -62.96 -12.84 9.74
C ILE A 6 -61.53 -13.12 10.19
N THR A 7 -61.06 -12.29 11.12
CA THR A 7 -59.67 -12.04 11.52
C THR A 7 -59.50 -12.29 13.03
N LEU A 8 -58.26 -12.57 13.48
CA LEU A 8 -57.66 -12.25 14.81
C LEU A 8 -58.16 -13.06 16.03
N SER A 9 -57.44 -13.31 17.15
CA SER A 9 -56.10 -12.97 17.65
C SER A 9 -55.86 -13.63 19.05
N ILE A 10 -54.62 -14.07 19.30
CA ILE A 10 -53.78 -14.00 20.53
C ILE A 10 -54.46 -13.95 21.93
N LYS A 11 -54.16 -14.93 22.82
CA LYS A 11 -53.43 -14.72 24.11
C LYS A 11 -53.35 -15.98 25.00
N ASN A 12 -52.14 -16.18 25.52
CA ASN A 12 -51.70 -16.97 26.69
C ASN A 12 -52.55 -16.75 27.96
N ILE A 13 -52.45 -17.67 28.94
CA ILE A 13 -52.40 -17.49 30.43
C ILE A 13 -52.88 -18.80 31.11
N LYS A 14 -52.37 -19.39 32.21
CA LYS A 14 -51.20 -19.33 33.14
C LYS A 14 -51.47 -20.45 34.19
N LEU A 15 -50.42 -20.95 34.86
CA LEU A 15 -50.24 -21.25 36.31
C LEU A 15 -49.16 -22.37 36.41
N PHE A 16 -47.91 -22.24 36.90
CA PHE A 16 -47.24 -21.73 38.11
C PHE A 16 -47.20 -22.67 39.35
N ALA A 17 -45.97 -22.85 39.87
CA ALA A 17 -45.48 -23.45 41.14
C ALA A 17 -45.23 -24.98 41.17
N GLY A 18 -44.15 -25.55 41.74
CA GLY A 18 -42.99 -25.06 42.51
C GLY A 18 -42.17 -26.25 43.09
N LEU A 19 -40.84 -26.06 43.21
CA LEU A 19 -39.74 -26.76 43.93
C LEU A 19 -39.93 -28.13 44.67
N ILE A 20 -38.91 -29.01 44.56
CA ILE A 20 -38.09 -29.67 45.63
C ILE A 20 -37.30 -30.86 44.98
N SER A 21 -35.98 -30.72 44.70
CA SER A 21 -34.82 -31.34 45.39
C SER A 21 -34.94 -32.82 45.80
N PHE A 22 -34.09 -33.72 45.25
CA PHE A 22 -33.28 -34.72 46.00
C PHE A 22 -32.42 -35.61 45.06
N ALA A 23 -31.22 -35.98 45.54
CA ALA A 23 -30.19 -36.90 44.99
C ALA A 23 -29.26 -36.28 43.91
N PHE A 24 -27.95 -36.07 44.09
CA PHE A 24 -26.94 -36.80 44.88
C PHE A 24 -25.88 -35.83 45.45
N ILE A 25 -25.69 -35.89 46.76
CA ILE A 25 -24.47 -35.47 47.49
C ILE A 25 -23.92 -36.76 48.09
N PHE A 26 -22.61 -37.04 47.96
CA PHE A 26 -21.75 -37.38 49.10
C PHE A 26 -20.26 -37.33 48.69
N PHE A 27 -19.56 -36.31 49.20
CA PHE A 27 -18.19 -36.32 49.78
C PHE A 27 -17.02 -36.94 48.98
N PHE A 28 -15.85 -36.30 48.81
CA PHE A 28 -15.04 -35.58 49.81
C PHE A 28 -14.13 -34.54 49.14
N ILE A 29 -13.94 -33.41 49.83
CA ILE A 29 -13.08 -32.28 49.49
C ILE A 29 -11.99 -32.19 50.57
N PHE A 30 -10.73 -31.92 50.16
CA PHE A 30 -9.61 -31.34 50.94
C PHE A 30 -9.00 -32.23 52.07
N ALA A 31 -7.70 -32.22 52.40
CA ALA A 31 -6.60 -31.28 52.14
C ALA A 31 -5.25 -31.83 52.68
N ILE A 32 -4.14 -31.41 52.04
CA ILE A 32 -2.87 -30.90 52.61
C ILE A 32 -1.94 -31.88 53.37
N VAL A 33 -0.67 -31.94 52.94
CA VAL A 33 0.57 -31.67 53.70
C VAL A 33 1.78 -32.28 52.94
N GLU A 34 2.73 -31.40 52.54
CA GLU A 34 4.20 -31.58 52.34
C GLU A 34 4.71 -32.70 51.39
N GLY A 35 5.77 -32.55 50.59
CA GLY A 35 6.80 -31.53 50.39
C GLY A 35 7.70 -32.08 49.24
N SER A 36 7.99 -31.28 48.22
CA SER A 36 9.23 -30.53 48.06
C SER A 36 10.48 -31.37 47.67
N MET A 37 11.17 -30.88 46.64
CA MET A 37 12.53 -31.23 46.17
C MET A 37 12.62 -32.52 45.30
N ALA A 38 13.29 -32.57 44.14
CA ALA A 38 14.28 -31.71 43.53
C ALA A 38 14.33 -31.90 42.00
N ALA A 39 14.42 -30.82 41.25
CA ALA A 39 15.12 -30.81 39.95
C ALA A 39 15.62 -29.39 39.70
N LYS A 40 16.81 -29.10 40.25
CA LYS A 40 17.52 -27.84 40.07
C LYS A 40 18.60 -28.05 39.00
N ALA A 41 18.56 -27.16 38.00
CA ALA A 41 19.66 -26.68 37.17
C ALA A 41 20.35 -27.65 36.19
N SER A 42 20.12 -27.38 34.90
CA SER A 42 21.18 -26.79 34.08
C SER A 42 20.60 -25.66 33.23
N ARG A 43 21.37 -24.58 33.13
CA ARG A 43 21.04 -23.30 32.52
C ARG A 43 21.84 -23.27 31.23
N GLU A 44 21.18 -23.42 30.09
CA GLU A 44 21.76 -23.03 28.81
C GLU A 44 20.92 -21.92 28.19
N VAL A 45 21.60 -20.81 27.99
CA VAL A 45 21.12 -19.63 27.29
C VAL A 45 21.12 -19.99 25.80
N MET A 46 19.97 -20.37 25.25
CA MET A 46 19.79 -20.42 23.81
C MET A 46 19.26 -19.07 23.32
N SER A 47 20.21 -18.23 22.91
CA SER A 47 19.98 -17.16 21.94
C SER A 47 19.54 -17.81 20.62
N VAL A 48 18.26 -17.70 20.28
CA VAL A 48 17.75 -18.08 18.95
C VAL A 48 17.29 -16.80 18.26
N SER A 49 18.22 -16.09 17.65
CA SER A 49 17.94 -15.17 16.55
C SER A 49 17.81 -16.02 15.28
N GLU A 50 16.65 -16.65 15.08
CA GLU A 50 16.38 -17.35 13.82
C GLU A 50 16.16 -16.32 12.71
N LEU A 51 17.13 -16.29 11.79
CA LEU A 51 17.05 -15.66 10.48
C LEU A 51 15.86 -16.25 9.72
N MET A 52 14.73 -15.55 9.67
CA MET A 52 13.62 -15.98 8.81
C MET A 52 13.78 -15.41 7.40
N VAL A 53 14.46 -16.19 6.57
CA VAL A 53 14.50 -16.06 5.11
C VAL A 53 13.22 -16.68 4.54
N SER A 54 12.66 -16.08 3.49
CA SER A 54 11.53 -16.65 2.76
C SER A 54 11.92 -17.98 2.09
N PRO A 55 11.13 -19.05 2.17
CA PRO A 55 11.25 -20.14 1.20
C PRO A 55 10.59 -19.70 -0.12
N THR A 56 11.41 -19.44 -1.13
CA THR A 56 10.97 -19.34 -2.53
C THR A 56 10.40 -20.70 -2.95
N PRO A 57 9.37 -20.80 -3.81
CA PRO A 57 8.74 -22.10 -4.13
C PRO A 57 9.61 -23.10 -4.90
N PHE A 58 10.88 -22.79 -5.20
CA PHE A 58 11.77 -23.67 -5.95
C PHE A 58 13.20 -23.61 -5.40
N LEU A 59 13.62 -24.69 -4.73
CA LEU A 59 15.02 -25.00 -4.43
C LEU A 59 15.34 -26.34 -5.11
N PRO A 60 16.26 -26.42 -6.09
CA PRO A 60 16.81 -27.69 -6.49
C PRO A 60 17.92 -28.14 -5.52
N GLY A 61 17.73 -29.38 -5.07
CA GLY A 61 18.64 -30.32 -4.39
C GLY A 61 20.08 -29.92 -4.08
N SER A 62 20.43 -30.16 -2.80
CA SER A 62 21.79 -30.33 -2.31
C SER A 62 22.48 -31.55 -2.92
N GLU A 63 23.63 -31.36 -3.58
CA GLU A 63 24.67 -32.39 -3.65
C GLU A 63 26.01 -31.79 -3.25
N ALA A 64 26.64 -32.46 -2.28
CA ALA A 64 27.95 -32.15 -1.76
C ALA A 64 29.03 -32.61 -2.75
N GLY A 65 29.83 -31.67 -3.25
CA GLY A 65 31.06 -31.93 -4.00
C GLY A 65 32.16 -31.03 -3.47
N GLY A 66 33.12 -31.61 -2.76
CA GLY A 66 34.21 -30.89 -2.13
C GLY A 66 35.18 -30.29 -3.14
N PHE A 67 35.63 -29.06 -2.87
CA PHE A 67 36.82 -28.47 -3.49
C PHE A 67 37.72 -27.85 -2.43
N SER A 68 38.99 -28.20 -2.51
CA SER A 68 40.09 -27.79 -1.64
C SER A 68 40.45 -26.32 -1.81
N PHE A 69 40.72 -25.62 -0.70
CA PHE A 69 41.23 -24.26 -0.70
C PHE A 69 42.76 -24.24 -0.85
N GLU A 70 43.27 -23.57 -1.89
CA GLU A 70 44.62 -22.97 -1.86
C GLU A 70 44.51 -21.50 -1.44
N PRO A 71 45.53 -20.93 -0.76
CA PRO A 71 45.46 -19.58 -0.23
C PRO A 71 45.74 -18.54 -1.32
N SER A 72 44.75 -17.71 -1.65
CA SER A 72 44.94 -16.56 -2.54
C SER A 72 45.15 -15.24 -1.77
N VAL A 73 46.19 -14.56 -2.22
CA VAL A 73 46.74 -13.24 -1.91
C VAL A 73 45.70 -12.16 -1.58
N GLN A 74 45.94 -11.39 -0.51
CA GLN A 74 45.20 -10.15 -0.24
C GLN A 74 45.51 -9.08 -1.29
N ILE A 75 44.52 -8.73 -2.11
CA ILE A 75 44.57 -7.54 -2.96
C ILE A 75 43.76 -6.43 -2.27
N GLN A 76 44.44 -5.34 -1.94
CA GLN A 76 43.85 -4.12 -1.42
C GLN A 76 42.99 -3.47 -2.52
N GLY A 77 41.66 -3.51 -2.35
CA GLY A 77 40.70 -2.97 -3.31
C GLY A 77 40.93 -1.48 -3.55
N THR A 78 41.21 -1.13 -4.81
CA THR A 78 41.22 0.27 -5.27
C THR A 78 39.77 0.69 -5.49
N ALA A 79 39.37 1.84 -4.96
CA ALA A 79 38.02 2.39 -5.15
C ALA A 79 37.73 2.52 -6.65
N THR A 80 36.79 1.72 -7.16
CA THR A 80 36.32 1.84 -8.54
C THR A 80 35.50 3.13 -8.64
N PRO A 81 35.85 4.08 -9.53
CA PRO A 81 35.03 5.25 -9.73
C PRO A 81 33.64 4.84 -10.24
N ARG A 82 32.60 5.42 -9.63
CA ARG A 82 31.19 5.24 -10.01
C ARG A 82 31.06 5.56 -11.52
N PRO A 83 30.37 4.72 -12.31
CA PRO A 83 30.23 4.96 -13.74
C PRO A 83 29.54 6.32 -13.98
N THR A 84 30.19 7.16 -14.77
CA THR A 84 29.60 8.38 -15.32
C THR A 84 28.47 7.97 -16.25
N VAL A 85 27.23 8.19 -15.82
CA VAL A 85 26.04 7.93 -16.63
C VAL A 85 25.99 8.96 -17.76
N VAL A 86 25.99 8.48 -19.00
CA VAL A 86 25.72 9.28 -20.19
C VAL A 86 24.21 9.45 -20.28
N TYR A 87 23.73 10.69 -20.15
CA TYR A 87 22.32 11.03 -20.30
C TYR A 87 21.90 10.89 -21.76
N GLU A 88 20.82 10.15 -22.05
CA GLU A 88 20.11 10.35 -23.31
C GLU A 88 19.48 11.74 -23.27
N SER A 89 19.93 12.59 -24.19
CA SER A 89 19.42 13.94 -24.39
C SER A 89 18.05 13.89 -25.07
N GLY A 90 17.01 13.53 -24.32
CA GLY A 90 15.67 14.01 -24.63
C GLY A 90 15.65 15.52 -24.37
N ILE A 91 15.18 16.31 -25.35
CA ILE A 91 14.96 17.75 -25.15
C ILE A 91 13.74 17.88 -24.23
N TYR A 92 13.98 17.79 -22.93
CA TYR A 92 13.01 18.12 -21.90
C TYR A 92 13.35 19.53 -21.38
N PRO A 93 12.37 20.43 -21.23
CA PRO A 93 12.63 21.74 -20.66
C PRO A 93 13.21 21.59 -19.25
N THR A 94 14.49 21.92 -19.10
CA THR A 94 15.23 21.88 -17.83
C THR A 94 14.92 23.07 -16.93
N SER A 95 14.39 24.16 -17.48
CA SER A 95 13.93 25.31 -16.72
C SER A 95 12.51 25.13 -16.21
N ILE A 96 12.33 25.34 -14.91
CA ILE A 96 11.03 25.63 -14.32
C ILE A 96 10.66 27.05 -14.79
N PRO A 97 9.48 27.31 -15.37
CA PRO A 97 9.07 28.66 -15.73
C PRO A 97 9.13 29.60 -14.51
N GLU A 98 9.82 30.74 -14.64
CA GLU A 98 9.92 31.74 -13.57
C GLU A 98 8.58 32.46 -13.28
N ILE A 99 7.61 32.31 -14.18
CA ILE A 99 6.27 32.90 -14.06
C ILE A 99 5.25 31.76 -14.08
N PHE A 100 4.81 31.37 -12.88
CA PHE A 100 3.64 30.51 -12.73
C PHE A 100 2.39 31.36 -13.03
N PRO A 101 1.42 30.88 -13.84
CA PRO A 101 0.11 31.50 -13.86
C PRO A 101 -0.45 31.49 -12.43
N THR A 102 -0.96 32.63 -11.97
CA THR A 102 -1.68 32.73 -10.71
C THR A 102 -2.96 31.91 -10.80
N MET A 103 -2.85 30.62 -10.54
CA MET A 103 -3.97 29.71 -10.39
C MET A 103 -4.74 30.15 -9.13
N PRO A 104 -6.04 30.45 -9.20
CA PRO A 104 -6.81 30.81 -8.03
C PRO A 104 -7.17 29.52 -7.30
N ASN A 105 -6.21 28.79 -6.71
CA ASN A 105 -6.39 27.62 -5.82
C ASN A 105 -5.03 27.13 -5.24
N ILE A 106 -5.09 26.24 -4.24
CA ILE A 106 -4.00 25.79 -3.33
C ILE A 106 -2.69 25.50 -4.07
N SER A 107 -1.63 26.23 -3.69
CA SER A 107 -0.27 26.10 -4.22
C SER A 107 0.61 25.26 -3.28
N PRO A 108 1.62 24.53 -3.80
CA PRO A 108 2.61 23.81 -3.01
C PRO A 108 3.31 24.64 -1.92
N TYR A 109 3.38 25.96 -2.10
CA TYR A 109 4.14 26.88 -1.25
C TYR A 109 3.28 27.69 -0.26
N SER A 110 1.96 27.67 -0.42
CA SER A 110 1.02 28.48 0.37
C SER A 110 -0.30 27.74 0.57
N ILE A 111 -0.26 26.74 1.44
CA ILE A 111 -1.43 25.93 1.79
C ILE A 111 -2.20 26.65 2.91
N PRO A 112 -3.49 26.96 2.71
CA PRO A 112 -4.33 27.49 3.79
C PRO A 112 -4.29 26.59 5.03
N ALA A 113 -4.30 27.21 6.22
CA ALA A 113 -4.29 26.47 7.47
C ALA A 113 -5.44 25.46 7.55
N GLY A 114 -5.13 24.25 8.03
CA GLY A 114 -6.10 23.16 8.22
C GLY A 114 -6.41 22.32 6.97
N ILE A 115 -5.85 22.65 5.80
CA ILE A 115 -6.00 21.82 4.60
C ILE A 115 -5.01 20.65 4.63
N ASN A 116 -5.48 19.46 4.25
CA ASN A 116 -4.63 18.30 4.04
C ASN A 116 -3.79 18.50 2.76
N PRO A 117 -2.45 18.60 2.83
CA PRO A 117 -1.58 18.79 1.67
C PRO A 117 -1.63 17.65 0.66
N LEU A 118 -2.11 16.47 1.07
CA LEU A 118 -2.17 15.28 0.21
C LEU A 118 -3.43 15.24 -0.66
N THR A 119 -4.49 15.95 -0.26
CA THR A 119 -5.79 15.92 -0.94
C THR A 119 -6.31 17.29 -1.35
N GLY A 120 -5.75 18.39 -0.82
CA GLY A 120 -6.28 19.73 -1.05
C GLY A 120 -7.66 19.97 -0.43
N GLN A 121 -8.06 19.15 0.55
CA GLN A 121 -9.35 19.25 1.24
C GLN A 121 -9.16 19.43 2.75
N TYR A 122 -10.16 20.01 3.42
CA TYR A 122 -10.26 19.95 4.87
C TYR A 122 -10.62 18.52 5.30
N PRO A 123 -9.85 17.89 6.19
CA PRO A 123 -10.25 16.61 6.76
C PRO A 123 -11.46 16.80 7.66
N ALA A 124 -12.25 15.74 7.85
CA ALA A 124 -13.38 15.76 8.79
C ALA A 124 -12.92 16.01 10.24
N LEU A 125 -11.70 15.56 10.57
CA LEU A 125 -11.05 15.75 11.87
C LEU A 125 -9.72 16.50 11.68
N PRO A 126 -9.69 17.84 11.82
CA PRO A 126 -8.49 18.64 11.61
C PRO A 126 -7.26 18.22 12.44
N GLY A 127 -7.47 17.71 13.66
CA GLY A 127 -6.38 17.24 14.53
C GLY A 127 -5.61 16.04 13.96
N LEU A 128 -6.14 15.34 12.96
CA LEU A 128 -5.39 14.29 12.25
C LEU A 128 -4.22 14.84 11.41
N LEU A 129 -4.17 16.15 11.18
CA LEU A 129 -3.04 16.79 10.52
C LEU A 129 -1.93 17.17 11.50
N ASP A 130 -2.12 16.99 12.81
CA ASP A 130 -1.11 17.28 13.82
C ASP A 130 -0.31 16.00 14.19
N ARG A 131 0.01 15.21 13.16
CA ARG A 131 0.77 13.96 13.25
C ARG A 131 1.57 13.69 11.98
N ARG A 132 2.41 12.63 11.97
CA ARG A 132 2.99 12.12 10.72
C ARG A 132 1.97 11.27 9.94
N PRO A 133 2.00 11.28 8.59
CA PRO A 133 1.23 10.32 7.80
C PRO A 133 1.66 8.88 8.08
N ILE A 134 0.74 7.95 7.82
CA ILE A 134 0.95 6.51 7.96
C ILE A 134 0.80 5.88 6.58
N ALA A 135 1.85 5.24 6.08
CA ALA A 135 1.79 4.49 4.82
C ALA A 135 1.80 2.99 5.13
N SER A 136 0.79 2.26 4.66
CA SER A 136 0.65 0.83 4.92
C SER A 136 0.66 0.01 3.65
N LYS A 137 1.49 -1.04 3.64
CA LYS A 137 1.50 -2.07 2.59
C LYS A 137 0.23 -2.89 2.69
N ILE A 138 -0.49 -3.05 1.57
CA ILE A 138 -1.73 -3.83 1.55
C ILE A 138 -1.62 -4.90 0.45
N ALA A 139 -1.89 -6.15 0.82
CA ALA A 139 -1.95 -7.28 -0.10
C ALA A 139 -3.07 -7.08 -1.13
N LEU A 140 -2.76 -7.31 -2.41
CA LEU A 140 -3.78 -7.54 -3.44
C LEU A 140 -3.85 -9.02 -3.85
N TYR A 141 -2.70 -9.71 -3.78
CA TYR A 141 -2.55 -11.11 -4.14
C TYR A 141 -1.99 -11.98 -3.02
N PRO A 142 -2.28 -13.28 -3.05
CA PRO A 142 -3.16 -14.01 -4.01
C PRO A 142 -4.64 -13.66 -3.86
N ARG A 143 -5.49 -13.95 -4.86
CA ARG A 143 -6.88 -13.42 -4.93
C ARG A 143 -7.73 -13.61 -3.66
N TYR A 144 -7.53 -14.69 -2.91
CA TYR A 144 -8.27 -14.99 -1.68
C TYR A 144 -8.03 -13.97 -0.55
N VAL A 145 -7.02 -13.11 -0.66
CA VAL A 145 -6.79 -12.03 0.31
C VAL A 145 -7.76 -10.87 0.16
N ARG A 146 -8.45 -10.79 -0.99
CA ARG A 146 -9.46 -9.78 -1.30
C ARG A 146 -10.83 -10.20 -0.73
N PRO A 147 -11.69 -9.25 -0.31
CA PRO A 147 -11.44 -7.82 -0.25
C PRO A 147 -10.43 -7.43 0.84
N GLU A 148 -9.55 -6.48 0.53
CA GLU A 148 -8.69 -5.78 1.49
C GLU A 148 -9.48 -4.79 2.36
N SER A 149 -8.88 -4.32 3.45
CA SER A 149 -9.51 -3.39 4.40
C SER A 149 -8.79 -2.05 4.43
N GLY A 150 -9.55 -0.96 4.49
CA GLY A 150 -9.09 0.41 4.75
C GLY A 150 -8.67 1.19 3.50
N LEU A 151 -8.59 0.54 2.33
CA LEU A 151 -8.15 1.19 1.09
C LEU A 151 -9.04 2.37 0.69
N SER A 152 -10.34 2.32 0.99
CA SER A 152 -11.32 3.39 0.71
C SER A 152 -11.16 4.64 1.60
N LEU A 153 -10.32 4.59 2.63
CA LEU A 153 -10.05 5.72 3.53
C LEU A 153 -8.66 6.34 3.33
N ALA A 154 -7.85 5.78 2.41
CA ALA A 154 -6.54 6.32 2.09
C ALA A 154 -6.63 7.61 1.28
N ASP A 155 -5.80 8.60 1.64
CA ASP A 155 -5.69 9.88 0.93
C ASP A 155 -4.97 9.71 -0.42
N ILE A 156 -3.89 8.93 -0.40
CA ILE A 156 -3.10 8.55 -1.58
C ILE A 156 -2.85 7.05 -1.57
N VAL A 157 -2.92 6.42 -2.73
CA VAL A 157 -2.52 5.02 -2.91
C VAL A 157 -1.54 4.93 -4.07
N PHE A 158 -0.48 4.12 -3.92
CA PHE A 158 0.34 3.66 -5.04
C PHE A 158 0.13 2.16 -5.24
N GLU A 159 -0.12 1.76 -6.48
CA GLU A 159 -0.02 0.38 -6.96
C GLU A 159 1.23 0.27 -7.83
N TYR A 160 2.02 -0.77 -7.62
CA TYR A 160 3.23 -1.00 -8.39
C TYR A 160 3.56 -2.50 -8.46
N TYR A 161 4.30 -2.87 -9.50
CA TYR A 161 4.75 -4.24 -9.72
C TYR A 161 5.69 -4.71 -8.60
N ILE A 162 5.53 -5.96 -8.20
CA ILE A 162 6.38 -6.60 -7.18
C ILE A 162 7.20 -7.73 -7.82
N GLU A 163 6.68 -8.95 -7.82
CA GLU A 163 7.30 -10.14 -8.40
C GLU A 163 6.21 -11.05 -8.99
N GLY A 164 6.59 -11.90 -9.95
CA GLY A 164 5.78 -13.01 -10.47
C GLY A 164 4.52 -12.57 -11.21
N GLY A 165 4.51 -11.41 -11.85
CA GLY A 165 3.34 -10.91 -12.57
C GLY A 165 2.34 -10.16 -11.70
N LEU A 166 2.66 -9.81 -10.46
CA LEU A 166 1.70 -9.29 -9.46
C LEU A 166 2.03 -7.86 -9.00
N THR A 167 1.04 -7.16 -8.46
CA THR A 167 1.18 -5.85 -7.82
C THR A 167 0.88 -5.87 -6.33
N ARG A 168 1.20 -4.76 -5.67
CA ARG A 168 0.82 -4.49 -4.29
C ARG A 168 0.53 -3.01 -4.07
N PHE A 169 -0.38 -2.72 -3.14
CA PHE A 169 -0.66 -1.36 -2.73
C PHE A 169 0.28 -0.87 -1.63
N VAL A 170 0.51 0.43 -1.61
CA VAL A 170 0.88 1.21 -0.43
C VAL A 170 -0.09 2.38 -0.27
N ALA A 171 -0.86 2.36 0.82
CA ALA A 171 -1.93 3.30 1.11
C ALA A 171 -1.49 4.28 2.21
N ILE A 172 -1.63 5.58 1.95
CA ILE A 172 -1.19 6.66 2.83
C ILE A 172 -2.41 7.31 3.48
N PHE A 173 -2.39 7.38 4.80
CA PHE A 173 -3.43 7.94 5.66
C PHE A 173 -2.86 9.16 6.39
N TYR A 174 -3.47 10.33 6.19
CA TYR A 174 -3.10 11.53 6.93
C TYR A 174 -4.33 12.24 7.48
N GLY A 175 -5.20 12.74 6.61
CA GLY A 175 -6.46 13.41 6.96
C GLY A 175 -7.61 12.46 7.27
N ASN A 176 -7.36 11.15 7.24
CA ASN A 176 -8.30 10.08 7.54
C ASN A 176 -7.60 8.98 8.35
N ASP A 177 -8.41 8.14 9.01
CA ASP A 177 -7.97 6.94 9.71
C ASP A 177 -8.83 5.74 9.35
N ALA A 178 -8.28 4.55 9.54
CA ALA A 178 -8.94 3.27 9.37
C ALA A 178 -8.67 2.37 10.59
N GLU A 179 -9.74 1.84 11.19
CA GLU A 179 -9.65 0.90 12.32
C GLU A 179 -9.05 -0.45 11.92
N ARG A 180 -9.03 -0.75 10.62
CA ARG A 180 -8.46 -1.96 10.05
C ARG A 180 -7.88 -1.69 8.67
N VAL A 181 -6.58 -1.92 8.52
CA VAL A 181 -5.82 -1.78 7.28
C VAL A 181 -5.08 -3.07 6.99
N GLY A 182 -5.27 -3.63 5.79
CA GLY A 182 -4.52 -4.81 5.36
C GLY A 182 -5.32 -5.81 4.51
N PRO A 183 -4.80 -7.04 4.32
CA PRO A 183 -3.66 -7.58 5.05
C PRO A 183 -2.36 -6.83 4.80
N VAL A 184 -1.60 -6.64 5.86
CA VAL A 184 -0.30 -5.99 5.76
C VAL A 184 0.70 -6.96 5.13
N ARG A 185 1.40 -6.50 4.09
CA ARG A 185 2.35 -7.31 3.31
C ARG A 185 3.71 -6.66 3.15
N SER A 186 4.54 -7.31 2.34
CA SER A 186 5.98 -7.14 2.39
C SER A 186 6.46 -5.79 1.86
N GLY A 187 7.49 -5.27 2.53
CA GLY A 187 8.19 -4.06 2.10
C GLY A 187 9.06 -4.29 0.86
N ARG A 188 9.30 -3.24 0.07
CA ARG A 188 10.16 -3.17 -1.12
C ARG A 188 11.03 -1.91 -1.06
N PHE A 189 12.08 -1.83 -1.87
CA PHE A 189 12.92 -0.62 -1.97
C PHE A 189 12.10 0.63 -2.29
N PHE A 190 11.04 0.49 -3.11
CA PHE A 190 10.11 1.57 -3.43
C PHE A 190 9.50 2.27 -2.20
N ASP A 191 9.32 1.56 -1.07
CA ASP A 191 8.65 2.11 0.11
C ASP A 191 9.47 3.22 0.78
N GLU A 192 10.79 3.26 0.57
CA GLU A 192 11.62 4.39 1.00
C GLU A 192 11.18 5.69 0.30
N HIS A 193 10.83 5.63 -0.99
CA HIS A 193 10.34 6.81 -1.69
C HIS A 193 9.05 7.34 -1.06
N ILE A 194 8.14 6.45 -0.66
CA ILE A 194 6.91 6.83 0.05
C ILE A 194 7.22 7.46 1.41
N ALA A 195 8.15 6.86 2.17
CA ALA A 195 8.56 7.37 3.46
C ALA A 195 9.06 8.81 3.34
N ARG A 196 9.88 9.09 2.33
CA ARG A 196 10.50 10.40 2.15
C ARG A 196 9.57 11.44 1.51
N MET A 197 8.79 11.09 0.48
CA MET A 197 7.85 12.03 -0.16
C MET A 197 6.81 12.55 0.83
N TYR A 198 6.38 11.70 1.76
CA TYR A 198 5.29 11.99 2.67
C TYR A 198 5.71 12.03 4.14
N GLN A 199 7.02 11.97 4.41
CA GLN A 199 7.62 11.98 5.75
C GLN A 199 6.89 11.03 6.74
N SER A 200 6.53 9.84 6.23
CA SER A 200 5.55 8.93 6.82
C SER A 200 6.18 7.78 7.59
N TYR A 201 5.42 7.21 8.53
CA TYR A 201 5.72 5.87 9.05
C TYR A 201 5.36 4.82 8.00
N ILE A 202 6.21 3.80 7.82
CA ILE A 202 5.97 2.69 6.88
C ILE A 202 5.58 1.43 7.64
N VAL A 203 4.34 0.99 7.44
CA VAL A 203 3.76 -0.22 8.02
C VAL A 203 3.83 -1.37 7.02
N PHE A 204 4.61 -2.40 7.34
CA PHE A 204 4.77 -3.57 6.47
C PHE A 204 5.02 -4.85 7.26
N LYS A 205 4.78 -6.02 6.64
CA LYS A 205 5.03 -7.33 7.23
C LYS A 205 5.96 -8.13 6.33
N TYR A 206 7.14 -8.45 6.86
CA TYR A 206 8.25 -9.08 6.13
C TYR A 206 8.81 -8.21 5.00
N ALA A 207 10.00 -8.55 4.54
CA ALA A 207 10.58 -8.04 3.32
C ALA A 207 11.66 -9.03 2.90
N ASP A 208 12.07 -8.97 1.62
CA ASP A 208 13.31 -9.63 1.22
C ASP A 208 14.46 -9.16 2.12
N LYS A 209 15.42 -10.04 2.45
CA LYS A 209 16.50 -9.72 3.39
C LYS A 209 17.29 -8.49 2.96
N ARG A 210 17.58 -8.33 1.66
CA ARG A 210 18.31 -7.17 1.11
C ARG A 210 17.52 -5.89 1.32
N VAL A 211 16.22 -5.93 1.05
CA VAL A 211 15.32 -4.79 1.29
C VAL A 211 15.25 -4.47 2.77
N TYR A 212 15.05 -5.46 3.62
CA TYR A 212 14.89 -5.23 5.06
C TYR A 212 16.15 -4.67 5.70
N ASP A 213 17.32 -5.20 5.31
CA ASP A 213 18.60 -4.71 5.80
C ASP A 213 18.92 -3.31 5.28
N TYR A 214 18.60 -3.02 4.02
CA TYR A 214 18.69 -1.67 3.45
C TYR A 214 17.83 -0.66 4.23
N LEU A 215 16.55 -0.96 4.43
CA LEU A 215 15.62 -0.07 5.16
C LEU A 215 16.09 0.15 6.60
N LYS A 216 16.57 -0.90 7.29
CA LYS A 216 17.10 -0.78 8.66
C LYS A 216 18.43 -0.02 8.76
N ALA A 217 19.25 -0.07 7.71
CA ALA A 217 20.52 0.66 7.66
C ALA A 217 20.33 2.15 7.30
N SER A 218 19.18 2.51 6.72
CA SER A 218 18.85 3.89 6.36
C SER A 218 18.49 4.77 7.57
N ASP A 219 18.44 6.07 7.34
CA ASP A 219 17.92 7.09 8.27
C ASP A 219 16.40 6.99 8.50
N ILE A 220 15.65 6.25 7.68
CA ILE A 220 14.20 6.05 7.89
C ILE A 220 13.88 4.89 8.85
N ARG A 221 14.89 4.21 9.40
CA ARG A 221 14.73 3.02 10.27
C ARG A 221 13.79 3.24 11.46
N ASP A 222 13.76 4.45 12.02
CA ASP A 222 12.96 4.79 13.20
C ASP A 222 11.46 4.92 12.88
N PHE A 223 11.15 5.09 11.58
CA PHE A 223 9.81 5.20 11.03
C PHE A 223 9.27 3.88 10.47
N LEU A 224 10.01 2.78 10.60
CA LEU A 224 9.54 1.45 10.20
C LEU A 224 8.64 0.84 11.29
N VAL A 225 7.47 0.34 10.88
CA VAL A 225 6.48 -0.30 11.75
C VAL A 225 6.27 -1.73 11.25
N VAL A 226 6.86 -2.69 11.96
CA VAL A 226 6.78 -4.12 11.62
C VAL A 226 6.12 -4.90 12.75
N PRO A 227 5.38 -5.99 12.44
CA PRO A 227 4.84 -6.87 13.47
C PRO A 227 5.92 -7.44 14.39
N GLY A 228 5.66 -7.40 15.69
CA GLY A 228 6.57 -7.88 16.73
C GLY A 228 6.07 -7.49 18.12
N SER A 229 6.72 -8.00 19.17
CA SER A 229 6.35 -7.72 20.57
C SER A 229 6.40 -6.22 20.92
N SER A 230 7.24 -5.45 20.22
CA SER A 230 7.38 -4.00 20.38
C SER A 230 6.57 -3.19 19.36
N SER A 231 5.70 -3.82 18.56
CA SER A 231 4.86 -3.12 17.58
C SER A 231 3.95 -2.08 18.23
N CYS A 232 3.57 -1.07 17.45
CA CYS A 232 2.83 0.08 17.94
C CYS A 232 1.88 0.61 16.86
N PRO A 233 0.55 0.53 17.06
CA PRO A 233 -0.10 -0.41 17.97
C PRO A 233 0.24 -1.87 17.63
N PRO A 234 -0.09 -2.83 18.52
CA PRO A 234 -0.05 -4.24 18.18
C PRO A 234 -0.86 -4.54 16.92
N PHE A 235 -0.27 -5.33 16.02
CA PHE A 235 -0.99 -5.87 14.87
C PHE A 235 -2.00 -6.91 15.33
N VAL A 236 -3.13 -6.99 14.64
CA VAL A 236 -4.19 -7.96 14.95
C VAL A 236 -4.24 -8.99 13.84
N VAL A 237 -4.32 -10.27 14.22
CA VAL A 237 -4.60 -11.34 13.26
C VAL A 237 -6.09 -11.28 12.92
N GLY A 238 -6.41 -11.24 11.63
CA GLY A 238 -7.79 -11.21 11.16
C GLY A 238 -8.54 -12.48 11.50
N GLU A 239 -9.87 -12.36 11.62
CA GLU A 239 -10.77 -13.47 11.98
C GLU A 239 -10.88 -14.54 10.89
N GLN A 240 -10.57 -14.18 9.64
CA GLN A 240 -10.63 -15.09 8.51
C GLN A 240 -9.42 -16.02 8.55
N ASP A 241 -9.66 -17.32 8.35
CA ASP A 241 -8.60 -18.31 8.22
C ASP A 241 -7.79 -18.01 6.95
N ARG A 242 -6.65 -17.35 7.14
CA ARG A 242 -5.69 -16.97 6.11
C ARG A 242 -4.34 -17.49 6.55
N ASP A 243 -3.50 -17.80 5.56
CA ASP A 243 -2.13 -18.21 5.82
C ASP A 243 -1.38 -17.15 6.64
N THR A 244 -0.31 -17.58 7.30
CA THR A 244 0.46 -16.74 8.21
C THR A 244 1.09 -15.54 7.53
N TYR A 245 1.19 -15.46 6.19
CA TYR A 245 1.71 -14.30 5.49
C TYR A 245 0.64 -13.23 5.22
N ASN A 246 -0.64 -13.61 5.05
CA ASN A 246 -1.71 -12.71 4.62
C ASN A 246 -2.80 -12.45 5.69
N ASN A 247 -2.46 -12.59 6.97
CA ASN A 247 -3.44 -12.59 8.05
C ASN A 247 -3.38 -11.42 9.05
N VAL A 248 -2.43 -10.49 8.95
CA VAL A 248 -2.31 -9.40 9.94
C VAL A 248 -2.85 -8.07 9.41
N PHE A 249 -3.43 -7.30 10.32
CA PHE A 249 -4.03 -6.01 10.05
C PHE A 249 -3.47 -4.97 11.03
N PHE A 250 -3.39 -3.74 10.55
CA PHE A 250 -2.98 -2.57 11.32
C PHE A 250 -4.18 -1.68 11.62
N ASN A 251 -4.14 -0.96 12.74
CA ASN A 251 -5.19 -0.02 13.12
C ASN A 251 -4.57 1.38 13.23
N THR A 252 -4.93 2.30 12.33
CA THR A 252 -4.32 3.64 12.32
C THR A 252 -4.89 4.53 13.41
N THR A 253 -6.14 4.31 13.82
CA THR A 253 -6.82 5.10 14.86
C THR A 253 -6.14 5.00 16.23
N LYS A 254 -5.38 3.94 16.48
CA LYS A 254 -4.63 3.70 17.73
C LYS A 254 -3.16 4.14 17.66
N PHE A 255 -2.71 4.64 16.52
CA PHE A 255 -1.28 4.87 16.30
C PHE A 255 -0.72 6.04 17.07
N SER A 256 -1.41 7.19 17.05
CA SER A 256 -0.96 8.41 17.73
C SER A 256 -0.81 8.19 19.24
N ASP A 257 -1.84 7.66 19.91
CA ASP A 257 -1.79 7.32 21.35
C ASP A 257 -0.66 6.34 21.68
N CYS A 258 -0.38 5.41 20.77
CA CYS A 258 0.68 4.43 20.97
C CYS A 258 2.07 5.07 20.85
N LEU A 259 2.28 5.96 19.86
CA LEU A 259 3.55 6.67 19.69
C LEU A 259 3.83 7.59 20.87
N GLU A 260 2.82 8.30 21.38
CA GLU A 260 2.92 9.14 22.57
C GLU A 260 3.40 8.33 23.79
N LYS A 261 2.77 7.19 24.07
CA LYS A 261 3.17 6.29 25.17
C LYS A 261 4.60 5.75 25.02
N LYS A 262 5.10 5.63 23.79
CA LYS A 262 6.47 5.18 23.51
C LYS A 262 7.47 6.32 23.36
N ASN A 263 7.05 7.57 23.57
CA ASN A 263 7.85 8.78 23.36
C ASN A 263 8.52 8.80 21.97
N LYS A 264 7.77 8.40 20.94
CA LYS A 264 8.22 8.41 19.54
C LYS A 264 7.73 9.67 18.84
N ASP A 265 8.52 10.15 17.88
CA ASP A 265 8.18 11.33 17.09
C ASP A 265 6.88 11.10 16.30
N ASN A 266 5.87 11.90 16.62
CA ASN A 266 4.64 12.00 15.85
C ASN A 266 4.31 13.47 15.56
N SER A 267 5.33 14.32 15.43
CA SER A 267 5.14 15.73 15.10
C SER A 267 4.62 15.92 13.68
N ARG A 268 3.87 17.00 13.47
CA ARG A 268 3.37 17.39 12.15
C ARG A 268 4.53 17.67 11.18
N PRO A 269 4.67 16.92 10.08
CA PRO A 269 5.70 17.20 9.09
C PRO A 269 5.37 18.43 8.24
N ASN A 270 6.41 19.08 7.72
CA ASN A 270 6.28 20.17 6.74
C ASN A 270 6.17 19.60 5.32
N LEU A 271 5.01 19.04 5.01
CA LEU A 271 4.75 18.43 3.71
C LEU A 271 4.49 19.49 2.63
N ARG A 272 5.17 19.37 1.49
CA ARG A 272 4.79 20.11 0.30
C ARG A 272 3.52 19.51 -0.30
N SER A 273 2.62 20.38 -0.77
CA SER A 273 1.38 19.98 -1.43
C SER A 273 1.59 19.81 -2.94
N SER A 274 0.71 19.04 -3.59
CA SER A 274 0.49 19.17 -5.03
C SER A 274 -0.27 20.47 -5.35
N TYR A 275 -0.35 20.82 -6.64
CA TYR A 275 -1.29 21.84 -7.09
C TYR A 275 -2.69 21.22 -7.10
N PHE A 276 -3.67 21.91 -6.52
CA PHE A 276 -5.07 21.47 -6.53
C PHE A 276 -5.96 22.51 -7.19
N SER A 277 -6.95 22.07 -7.98
CA SER A 277 -7.96 22.93 -8.58
C SER A 277 -9.23 22.15 -8.85
N SER A 278 -10.39 22.73 -8.57
CA SER A 278 -11.71 22.15 -8.93
C SER A 278 -11.96 22.14 -10.43
N VAL A 279 -11.23 22.96 -11.20
CA VAL A 279 -11.32 23.05 -12.66
C VAL A 279 -10.04 22.48 -13.27
N PRO A 280 -10.13 21.57 -14.27
CA PRO A 280 -8.95 21.07 -14.95
C PRO A 280 -8.25 22.19 -15.74
N SER A 281 -6.93 22.15 -15.79
CA SER A 281 -6.11 23.18 -16.48
C SER A 281 -6.23 23.13 -18.02
N VAL A 282 -6.72 22.02 -18.57
CA VAL A 282 -6.83 21.76 -20.00
C VAL A 282 -8.08 20.92 -20.26
N TYR A 283 -8.79 21.20 -21.36
CA TYR A 283 -9.84 20.32 -21.87
C TYR A 283 -9.22 19.25 -22.76
N SER A 284 -9.65 17.99 -22.60
CA SER A 284 -9.20 16.87 -23.44
C SER A 284 -10.37 15.96 -23.81
N GLU A 285 -10.05 14.93 -24.61
CA GLU A 285 -10.99 13.85 -24.94
C GLU A 285 -11.58 13.18 -23.68
N PRO A 286 -12.85 12.77 -23.73
CA PRO A 286 -13.51 12.08 -22.64
C PRO A 286 -12.93 10.67 -22.45
N VAL A 287 -12.81 10.26 -21.19
CA VAL A 287 -12.34 8.94 -20.79
C VAL A 287 -13.38 8.31 -19.87
N LEU A 288 -13.89 7.15 -20.30
CA LEU A 288 -14.89 6.39 -19.56
C LEU A 288 -14.28 5.17 -18.87
N SER A 289 -13.21 4.59 -19.44
CA SER A 289 -12.56 3.42 -18.87
C SER A 289 -11.06 3.42 -19.10
N ILE A 290 -10.32 2.99 -18.08
CA ILE A 290 -8.86 2.93 -18.10
C ILE A 290 -8.48 1.54 -17.63
N PHE A 291 -7.89 0.75 -18.51
CA PHE A 291 -7.45 -0.61 -18.25
C PHE A 291 -5.95 -0.63 -17.99
N ALA A 292 -5.51 -1.44 -17.04
CA ALA A 292 -4.11 -1.79 -16.92
C ALA A 292 -3.94 -3.29 -16.76
N ARG A 293 -2.89 -3.81 -17.37
CA ARG A 293 -2.54 -5.23 -17.33
C ARG A 293 -1.08 -5.38 -16.93
N TYR A 294 -0.88 -6.07 -15.80
CA TYR A 294 0.44 -6.46 -15.30
C TYR A 294 0.79 -7.90 -15.72
N SER A 295 -0.19 -8.79 -15.75
CA SER A 295 0.00 -10.17 -16.20
C SER A 295 -1.31 -10.86 -16.61
N GLN A 296 -1.29 -12.20 -16.71
CA GLN A 296 -2.49 -13.01 -16.90
C GLN A 296 -3.29 -13.20 -15.59
N ASP A 297 -2.67 -12.95 -14.43
CA ASP A 297 -3.31 -13.01 -13.11
C ASP A 297 -3.63 -11.64 -12.55
N ASP A 298 -3.00 -10.59 -13.08
CA ASP A 298 -3.12 -9.25 -12.57
C ASP A 298 -3.45 -8.24 -13.65
N TYR A 299 -4.73 -7.87 -13.67
CA TYR A 299 -5.26 -6.87 -14.56
C TYR A 299 -6.51 -6.25 -13.94
N HIS A 300 -6.75 -5.00 -14.29
CA HIS A 300 -7.76 -4.20 -13.64
C HIS A 300 -8.28 -3.13 -14.58
N HIS A 301 -9.36 -2.46 -14.17
CA HIS A 301 -9.74 -1.21 -14.81
C HIS A 301 -10.44 -0.25 -13.86
N TRP A 302 -10.42 1.02 -14.25
CA TRP A 302 -11.15 2.11 -13.64
C TRP A 302 -12.31 2.52 -14.55
N ARG A 303 -13.48 2.80 -13.98
CA ARG A 303 -14.63 3.37 -14.71
C ARG A 303 -15.00 4.73 -14.15
N TYR A 304 -15.10 5.73 -15.02
CA TYR A 304 -15.57 7.05 -14.60
C TYR A 304 -17.10 7.08 -14.46
N ASN A 305 -17.58 7.63 -13.35
CA ASN A 305 -18.98 7.93 -13.13
C ASN A 305 -19.19 9.45 -13.24
N PRO A 306 -19.87 9.95 -14.31
CA PRO A 306 -20.03 11.38 -14.52
C PRO A 306 -20.99 12.06 -13.54
N LEU A 307 -21.90 11.31 -12.89
CA LEU A 307 -22.82 11.87 -11.90
C LEU A 307 -22.13 12.10 -10.54
N LEU A 308 -21.22 11.19 -10.18
CA LEU A 308 -20.49 11.25 -8.92
C LEU A 308 -19.11 11.91 -9.07
N HIS A 309 -18.69 12.18 -10.31
CA HIS A 309 -17.40 12.74 -10.69
C HIS A 309 -16.20 11.98 -10.08
N LYS A 310 -16.27 10.65 -10.08
CA LYS A 310 -15.27 9.73 -9.49
C LYS A 310 -14.98 8.54 -10.39
N TYR A 311 -13.79 7.97 -10.24
CA TYR A 311 -13.40 6.70 -10.85
C TYR A 311 -13.62 5.56 -9.86
N TYR A 312 -14.19 4.46 -10.34
CA TYR A 312 -14.47 3.26 -9.54
C TYR A 312 -13.59 2.10 -10.00
N ARG A 313 -12.96 1.42 -9.04
CA ARG A 313 -12.00 0.33 -9.29
C ARG A 313 -12.70 -1.00 -9.51
N TYR A 314 -12.32 -1.69 -10.57
CA TYR A 314 -12.65 -3.07 -10.84
C TYR A 314 -11.36 -3.87 -10.95
N GLN A 315 -11.29 -4.99 -10.24
CA GLN A 315 -10.17 -5.91 -10.26
C GLN A 315 -10.57 -7.18 -11.00
N GLU A 316 -9.61 -7.91 -11.54
CA GLU A 316 -9.89 -9.24 -12.08
C GLU A 316 -10.68 -10.14 -11.11
N SER A 317 -11.46 -11.06 -11.66
CA SER A 317 -12.08 -12.17 -10.92
C SER A 317 -11.57 -13.56 -11.32
N SER A 318 -10.84 -13.66 -12.43
CA SER A 318 -10.24 -14.89 -12.92
C SER A 318 -8.92 -14.61 -13.63
N ASP A 319 -8.05 -15.62 -13.75
CA ASP A 319 -6.92 -15.54 -14.69
C ASP A 319 -7.41 -15.55 -16.14
N THR A 320 -6.53 -15.13 -17.03
CA THR A 320 -6.70 -15.25 -18.49
C THR A 320 -5.86 -16.38 -19.09
N ARG A 321 -5.44 -17.37 -18.29
CA ARG A 321 -4.67 -18.52 -18.81
C ARG A 321 -5.57 -19.36 -19.72
N ASP A 322 -4.93 -20.15 -20.60
CA ASP A 322 -5.62 -21.07 -21.50
C ASP A 322 -6.67 -20.40 -22.42
N GLY A 323 -6.45 -19.12 -22.75
CA GLY A 323 -7.33 -18.35 -23.63
C GLY A 323 -8.62 -17.85 -22.97
N LYS A 324 -8.77 -17.95 -21.64
CA LYS A 324 -9.91 -17.37 -20.92
C LYS A 324 -9.97 -15.85 -21.13
N LEU A 325 -11.18 -15.35 -21.35
CA LEU A 325 -11.43 -13.91 -21.47
C LEU A 325 -11.27 -13.20 -20.13
N PRO A 326 -10.81 -11.94 -20.13
CA PRO A 326 -10.78 -11.10 -18.92
C PRO A 326 -12.14 -11.03 -18.23
N SER A 327 -12.17 -11.23 -16.92
CA SER A 327 -13.36 -11.06 -16.08
C SER A 327 -13.05 -10.12 -14.93
N TYR A 328 -14.03 -9.31 -14.52
CA TYR A 328 -13.83 -8.25 -13.53
C TYR A 328 -14.94 -8.22 -12.49
N ALA A 329 -14.58 -7.89 -11.25
CA ALA A 329 -15.49 -7.59 -10.17
C ALA A 329 -15.16 -6.22 -9.55
N PRO A 330 -16.14 -5.49 -8.97
CA PRO A 330 -15.86 -4.32 -8.14
C PRO A 330 -14.84 -4.65 -7.04
N LEU A 331 -13.81 -3.81 -6.90
CA LEU A 331 -12.90 -3.93 -5.75
C LEU A 331 -13.58 -3.30 -4.53
N ILE A 332 -14.04 -4.13 -3.61
CA ILE A 332 -14.75 -3.71 -2.41
C ILE A 332 -13.77 -3.60 -1.25
N ASP A 333 -13.88 -2.53 -0.46
CA ASP A 333 -13.20 -2.42 0.82
C ASP A 333 -13.99 -3.16 1.90
N ALA A 334 -13.37 -4.19 2.49
CA ALA A 334 -13.98 -5.04 3.51
C ALA A 334 -14.36 -4.27 4.78
N LEU A 335 -13.74 -3.11 5.05
CA LEU A 335 -13.99 -2.32 6.25
C LEU A 335 -15.39 -1.70 6.25
N ASN A 336 -15.85 -1.22 5.09
CA ASN A 336 -17.11 -0.45 5.00
C ASN A 336 -18.04 -0.92 3.87
N GLY A 337 -17.66 -1.95 3.12
CA GLY A 337 -18.44 -2.48 1.99
C GLY A 337 -18.53 -1.54 0.79
N GLN A 338 -17.77 -0.44 0.77
CA GLN A 338 -17.77 0.49 -0.34
C GLN A 338 -16.82 0.03 -1.45
N GLN A 339 -17.19 0.29 -2.69
CA GLN A 339 -16.26 0.11 -3.80
C GLN A 339 -15.16 1.17 -3.73
N VAL A 340 -13.91 0.72 -3.91
CA VAL A 340 -12.75 1.60 -3.97
C VAL A 340 -12.92 2.59 -5.11
N SER A 341 -12.78 3.88 -4.79
CA SER A 341 -12.96 4.98 -5.75
C SER A 341 -11.99 6.12 -5.47
N THR A 342 -11.70 6.91 -6.51
CA THR A 342 -10.74 8.02 -6.44
C THR A 342 -11.20 9.20 -7.31
N ASP A 343 -10.68 10.38 -6.99
CA ASP A 343 -10.92 11.62 -7.73
C ASP A 343 -9.89 11.79 -8.87
N ASN A 344 -8.67 11.30 -8.64
CA ASN A 344 -7.55 11.35 -9.58
C ASN A 344 -6.92 9.96 -9.75
N ILE A 345 -6.49 9.64 -10.97
CA ILE A 345 -5.61 8.51 -11.28
C ILE A 345 -4.40 9.05 -12.04
N VAL A 346 -3.20 8.62 -11.67
CA VAL A 346 -1.96 9.02 -12.33
C VAL A 346 -1.17 7.78 -12.69
N TYR A 347 -1.05 7.50 -13.98
CA TYR A 347 -0.13 6.47 -14.47
C TYR A 347 1.26 7.06 -14.62
N LEU A 348 2.26 6.45 -13.98
CA LEU A 348 3.66 6.86 -14.01
C LEU A 348 4.50 5.82 -14.75
N PHE A 349 5.31 6.26 -15.71
CA PHE A 349 6.30 5.42 -16.38
C PHE A 349 7.65 5.67 -15.73
N VAL A 350 8.14 4.68 -14.98
CA VAL A 350 9.29 4.83 -14.08
C VAL A 350 10.36 3.80 -14.43
N PRO A 351 11.65 4.17 -14.44
CA PRO A 351 12.73 3.21 -14.65
C PRO A 351 12.71 2.12 -13.56
N HIS A 352 12.66 0.87 -14.00
CA HIS A 352 12.79 -0.30 -13.13
C HIS A 352 14.16 -0.94 -13.40
N SER A 353 14.77 -1.53 -12.39
CA SER A 353 16.00 -2.31 -12.56
C SER A 353 16.04 -3.42 -11.53
N PHE A 354 16.56 -4.59 -11.92
CA PHE A 354 16.76 -5.69 -10.98
C PHE A 354 17.83 -5.30 -9.95
N ALA A 355 17.58 -5.62 -8.68
CA ALA A 355 18.52 -5.45 -7.59
C ALA A 355 19.73 -6.40 -7.72
N ASN A 356 19.58 -7.49 -8.47
CA ASN A 356 20.68 -8.36 -8.86
C ASN A 356 20.72 -8.53 -10.37
N ARG A 357 21.86 -8.21 -11.00
CA ARG A 357 22.06 -8.38 -12.45
C ARG A 357 22.32 -9.84 -12.85
N TYR A 358 22.64 -10.72 -11.89
CA TYR A 358 23.09 -12.09 -12.17
C TYR A 358 22.03 -13.17 -11.93
N GLN A 359 20.86 -12.80 -11.41
CA GLN A 359 19.75 -13.72 -11.13
C GLN A 359 18.42 -13.00 -11.39
N GLU A 360 18.06 -12.83 -12.66
CA GLU A 360 16.76 -12.24 -13.08
C GLU A 360 15.55 -13.04 -12.54
N GLU A 361 15.75 -14.33 -12.21
CA GLU A 361 14.74 -15.19 -11.57
C GLU A 361 14.37 -14.77 -10.13
N ASP A 362 15.19 -13.90 -9.51
CA ASP A 362 14.95 -13.30 -8.19
C ASP A 362 14.50 -11.85 -8.36
N GLU A 363 13.24 -11.71 -8.76
CA GLU A 363 12.54 -10.46 -9.10
C GLU A 363 12.44 -9.50 -7.91
N VAL A 364 13.53 -8.80 -7.59
CA VAL A 364 13.54 -7.68 -6.65
C VAL A 364 13.92 -6.41 -7.40
N TYR A 365 13.02 -5.44 -7.46
CA TYR A 365 13.22 -4.23 -8.26
C TYR A 365 13.63 -3.02 -7.43
N HIS A 366 14.57 -2.24 -7.99
CA HIS A 366 14.69 -0.82 -7.75
C HIS A 366 13.79 -0.08 -8.75
N ILE A 367 12.94 0.81 -8.23
CA ILE A 367 12.04 1.65 -9.01
C ILE A 367 12.42 3.10 -8.70
N ASP A 368 13.10 3.78 -9.62
CA ASP A 368 13.75 5.06 -9.34
C ASP A 368 12.82 6.26 -9.55
N LEU A 369 12.26 6.76 -8.45
CA LEU A 369 11.39 7.94 -8.44
C LEU A 369 12.13 9.28 -8.28
N ILE A 370 13.47 9.33 -8.25
CA ILE A 370 14.23 10.60 -8.17
C ILE A 370 14.73 10.97 -9.57
N ARG A 371 13.78 11.14 -10.48
CA ARG A 371 14.00 11.41 -11.91
C ARG A 371 12.84 12.21 -12.49
N SER A 372 12.72 12.14 -13.80
CA SER A 372 11.52 12.53 -14.54
C SER A 372 11.13 11.44 -15.52
N GLY A 373 9.85 11.34 -15.84
CA GLY A 373 9.34 10.39 -16.82
C GLY A 373 7.96 10.76 -17.33
N LYS A 374 7.46 9.97 -18.28
CA LYS A 374 6.12 10.16 -18.85
C LYS A 374 5.05 9.83 -17.81
N ALA A 375 3.94 10.54 -17.86
CA ALA A 375 2.77 10.28 -17.02
C ALA A 375 1.47 10.55 -17.79
N TYR A 376 0.37 10.02 -17.26
CA TYR A 376 -0.98 10.37 -17.70
C TYR A 376 -1.82 10.67 -16.46
N LEU A 377 -2.39 11.89 -16.41
CA LEU A 377 -3.31 12.30 -15.35
C LEU A 377 -4.75 12.13 -15.85
N PHE A 378 -5.52 11.30 -15.14
CA PHE A 378 -6.95 11.16 -15.33
C PHE A 378 -7.67 11.82 -14.16
N ARG A 379 -8.55 12.77 -14.47
CA ARG A 379 -9.42 13.46 -13.52
C ARG A 379 -10.67 13.93 -14.26
N ASP A 380 -11.80 14.07 -13.56
CA ASP A 380 -13.03 14.65 -14.13
C ASP A 380 -13.51 14.01 -15.45
N GLY A 381 -13.16 12.74 -15.71
CA GLY A 381 -13.54 12.02 -16.93
C GLY A 381 -12.74 12.44 -18.16
N ILE A 382 -11.58 13.05 -17.98
CA ILE A 382 -10.67 13.47 -19.04
C ILE A 382 -9.26 12.91 -18.81
N VAL A 383 -8.36 13.06 -19.78
CA VAL A 383 -6.96 12.60 -19.75
C VAL A 383 -6.01 13.71 -20.17
N ILE A 384 -5.01 13.97 -19.33
CA ILE A 384 -3.99 14.98 -19.61
C ILE A 384 -2.64 14.24 -19.73
N PRO A 385 -2.07 14.15 -20.94
CA PRO A 385 -0.69 13.71 -21.11
C PRO A 385 0.25 14.61 -20.29
N ALA A 386 1.11 13.99 -19.51
CA ALA A 386 1.89 14.66 -18.49
C ALA A 386 3.33 14.14 -18.43
N TYR A 387 4.14 14.83 -17.66
CA TYR A 387 5.42 14.37 -17.16
C TYR A 387 5.42 14.44 -15.65
N TRP A 388 6.00 13.43 -15.00
CA TRP A 388 6.33 13.49 -13.59
C TRP A 388 7.79 13.91 -13.42
N ARG A 389 8.08 14.67 -12.37
CA ARG A 389 9.44 15.11 -12.02
C ARG A 389 9.60 15.11 -10.52
N ARG A 390 10.71 14.58 -10.04
CA ARG A 390 11.15 14.67 -8.65
C ARG A 390 12.66 14.67 -8.60
N VAL A 391 13.21 15.78 -8.14
CA VAL A 391 14.65 16.02 -8.09
C VAL A 391 15.24 15.81 -6.70
N GLU A 392 14.42 15.93 -5.66
CA GLU A 392 14.83 15.79 -4.26
C GLU A 392 14.11 14.62 -3.59
N THR A 393 14.77 14.03 -2.59
CA THR A 393 14.27 12.86 -1.88
C THR A 393 13.07 13.18 -0.99
N ASP A 394 12.97 14.38 -0.43
CA ASP A 394 11.97 14.77 0.58
C ASP A 394 10.76 15.51 -0.01
N GLN A 395 10.57 15.44 -1.33
CA GLN A 395 9.53 16.15 -2.06
C GLN A 395 8.59 15.19 -2.79
N PRO A 396 7.27 15.49 -2.83
CA PRO A 396 6.35 14.77 -3.69
C PRO A 396 6.68 15.00 -5.17
N LEU A 397 6.10 14.15 -6.03
CA LEU A 397 6.20 14.29 -7.47
C LEU A 397 5.50 15.58 -7.95
N LEU A 398 6.14 16.31 -8.86
CA LEU A 398 5.53 17.39 -9.63
C LEU A 398 5.01 16.82 -10.97
N LEU A 399 3.74 17.07 -11.27
CA LEU A 399 3.17 16.80 -12.58
C LEU A 399 3.19 18.06 -13.43
N THR A 400 3.62 17.95 -14.68
CA THR A 400 3.61 19.04 -15.67
C THR A 400 2.99 18.59 -16.99
N ASP A 401 2.47 19.52 -17.77
CA ASP A 401 2.11 19.28 -19.16
C ASP A 401 3.36 19.11 -20.05
N THR A 402 3.14 18.92 -21.35
CA THR A 402 4.22 18.77 -22.34
C THR A 402 5.07 20.03 -22.54
N ARG A 403 4.63 21.19 -22.02
CA ARG A 403 5.35 22.47 -22.06
C ARG A 403 6.06 22.76 -20.73
N GLY A 404 5.94 21.89 -19.73
CA GLY A 404 6.51 22.09 -18.40
C GLY A 404 5.65 22.91 -17.45
N ILE A 405 4.40 23.22 -17.80
CA ILE A 405 3.48 23.95 -16.92
C ILE A 405 2.92 22.99 -15.88
N PRO A 406 2.94 23.32 -14.57
CA PRO A 406 2.38 22.46 -13.52
C PRO A 406 0.90 22.12 -13.76
N LEU A 407 0.56 20.85 -13.56
CA LEU A 407 -0.80 20.36 -13.62
C LEU A 407 -1.42 20.29 -12.23
N SER A 408 -2.70 20.65 -12.15
CA SER A 408 -3.46 20.53 -10.90
C SER A 408 -4.19 19.20 -10.82
N LEU A 409 -4.12 18.56 -9.66
CA LEU A 409 -5.02 17.48 -9.27
C LEU A 409 -6.39 18.07 -8.87
N LYS A 410 -7.43 17.25 -8.96
CA LYS A 410 -8.72 17.56 -8.35
C LYS A 410 -8.58 17.43 -6.83
N PRO A 411 -9.09 18.38 -6.01
CA PRO A 411 -9.14 18.19 -4.57
C PRO A 411 -9.87 16.88 -4.24
N GLY A 412 -9.19 15.97 -3.55
CA GLY A 412 -9.69 14.63 -3.25
C GLY A 412 -8.58 13.60 -3.26
N ARG A 413 -8.97 12.34 -3.43
CA ARG A 413 -8.08 11.18 -3.34
C ARG A 413 -7.30 10.99 -4.65
N THR A 414 -6.09 10.46 -4.55
CA THR A 414 -5.25 10.18 -5.72
C THR A 414 -4.73 8.76 -5.70
N PHE A 415 -4.87 8.08 -6.84
CA PHE A 415 -4.33 6.74 -7.05
C PHE A 415 -3.21 6.82 -8.08
N TYR A 416 -2.01 6.37 -7.71
CA TYR A 416 -0.85 6.30 -8.60
C TYR A 416 -0.66 4.86 -9.06
N GLU A 417 -0.56 4.66 -10.37
CA GLU A 417 -0.31 3.38 -11.01
C GLU A 417 1.11 3.44 -11.57
N VAL A 418 2.05 2.74 -10.94
CA VAL A 418 3.47 2.79 -11.31
C VAL A 418 3.77 1.64 -12.26
N LEU A 419 4.23 2.01 -13.45
CA LEU A 419 4.58 1.11 -14.54
C LEU A 419 6.07 1.20 -14.88
N GLY A 420 6.61 0.16 -15.51
CA GLY A 420 7.96 0.18 -16.08
C GLY A 420 8.07 1.21 -17.21
N GLU A 421 9.23 1.83 -17.39
CA GLU A 421 9.45 2.87 -18.41
C GLU A 421 9.16 2.42 -19.84
N ASN A 422 9.36 1.11 -20.12
CA ASN A 422 9.11 0.47 -21.41
C ASN A 422 7.67 -0.01 -21.59
N SER A 423 6.82 0.18 -20.58
CA SER A 423 5.39 -0.14 -20.67
C SER A 423 4.76 0.61 -21.84
N THR A 424 3.65 0.08 -22.36
CA THR A 424 2.97 0.68 -23.51
C THR A 424 1.58 1.18 -23.14
N VAL A 425 1.10 2.14 -23.92
CA VAL A 425 -0.24 2.71 -23.79
C VAL A 425 -0.88 2.78 -25.17
N THR A 426 -2.12 2.30 -25.25
CA THR A 426 -2.95 2.40 -26.45
C THR A 426 -4.28 3.04 -26.10
N GLN A 427 -4.85 3.77 -27.06
CA GLN A 427 -6.15 4.43 -26.92
C GLN A 427 -7.08 3.95 -28.03
N TYR A 428 -8.28 3.53 -27.63
CA TYR A 428 -9.38 3.21 -28.53
C TYR A 428 -10.64 3.92 -28.05
N ASN A 429 -11.09 4.95 -28.79
CA ASN A 429 -12.20 5.82 -28.39
C ASN A 429 -11.96 6.44 -26.99
N ALA A 430 -12.94 6.31 -26.08
CA ALA A 430 -12.88 6.77 -24.70
C ALA A 430 -12.26 5.74 -23.73
N GLN A 431 -11.51 4.76 -24.26
CA GLN A 431 -10.84 3.73 -23.50
C GLN A 431 -9.32 3.84 -23.66
N TRP A 432 -8.63 3.72 -22.53
CA TRP A 432 -7.17 3.69 -22.45
C TRP A 432 -6.73 2.34 -21.93
N GLN A 433 -5.69 1.77 -22.53
CA GLN A 433 -5.14 0.47 -22.14
C GLN A 433 -3.64 0.61 -21.89
N PHE A 434 -3.22 0.31 -20.67
CA PHE A 434 -1.84 0.27 -20.25
C PHE A 434 -1.39 -1.19 -20.14
N GLN A 435 -0.27 -1.51 -20.78
CA GLN A 435 0.37 -2.82 -20.70
C GLN A 435 1.71 -2.64 -20.00
N PHE A 436 1.84 -3.25 -18.82
CA PHE A 436 3.09 -3.25 -18.07
C PHE A 436 4.14 -4.08 -18.79
N GLU A 437 5.38 -3.59 -18.78
CA GLU A 437 6.56 -4.30 -19.22
C GLU A 437 7.66 -4.17 -18.16
N THR A 438 8.35 -5.28 -17.90
CA THR A 438 9.59 -5.28 -17.10
C THR A 438 10.77 -4.72 -17.94
N PRO A 439 11.86 -4.30 -17.29
CA PRO A 439 13.07 -3.80 -17.97
C PRO A 439 13.66 -4.76 -19.01
#